data_AF-A0A3D4UWA1-F1
#
_entry.id   AF-A0A3D4UWA1-F1
#
_cell.length_a   1.000
_cell.length_b   1.000
_cell.length_c   1.000
_cell.angle_alpha   90.00
_cell.angle_beta   90.00
_cell.angle_gamma   90.00
#
_symmetry.space_group_name_H-M   'P 1'
#
loop_
_entity.id
_entity.type
_entity.pdbx_description
1 polymer ?
#
loop_
_entity_poly.entity_id
_entity_poly.type
_entity_poly.pdbx_seq_one_letter_code
_entity_poly.pdbx_strand_id
1 'polypeptide(L)'
;VSMILAIVCMGLFVYFIHSISQKIQVDFILNDIYKLTKKELEGVDHSNAKKELPNTSDWITCLAKDSGYLKKIDGPGLTEFCKKHDFRLNVKVSIGSFVVKEYPFIEISKELDEDVIDQLSSYFTLYTEERVSDHYLFGFKQISEIAVKALSPGINDPGTAVKAIDLLSDLLTKLMEIDEQNYIPNSKDEPLVFVRPVPFKDVMFQIIVPIREYGKKDVSVLVRLLDCIKHMIYSDIHQKRFTSLLISYVENFLTCSEEYIDNKLDKESINDRLKEVNACLEKENQFQLL
;
A
#
# COMPACT_ATOMS: atom_id res chain seq x y z
N VAL A 1 -32.62 -22.61 36.47
CA VAL A 1 -32.48 -21.73 35.28
C VAL A 1 -31.65 -20.49 35.57
N SER A 2 -32.03 -19.65 36.54
CA SER A 2 -31.33 -18.39 36.85
C SER A 2 -29.84 -18.55 37.21
N MET A 3 -29.47 -19.60 37.94
CA MET A 3 -28.07 -19.87 38.31
C MET A 3 -27.19 -20.27 37.11
N ILE A 4 -27.75 -21.05 36.18
CA ILE A 4 -27.06 -21.41 34.92
C ILE A 4 -26.88 -20.15 34.06
N LEU A 5 -27.92 -19.32 33.95
CA LEU A 5 -27.87 -18.06 33.21
C LEU A 5 -26.83 -17.09 33.81
N ALA A 6 -26.70 -17.03 35.13
CA ALA A 6 -25.69 -16.22 35.81
C ALA A 6 -24.26 -16.70 35.52
N ILE A 7 -24.02 -18.01 35.52
CA ILE A 7 -22.71 -18.60 35.18
C ILE A 7 -22.37 -18.34 33.70
N VAL A 8 -23.33 -18.52 32.79
CA VAL A 8 -23.14 -18.20 31.36
C VAL A 8 -22.87 -16.72 31.14
N CYS A 9 -23.58 -15.84 31.84
CA CYS A 9 -23.38 -14.39 31.76
C CYS A 9 -21.99 -13.99 32.28
N MET A 10 -21.53 -14.57 33.40
CA MET A 10 -20.17 -14.36 33.90
C MET A 10 -19.12 -14.85 32.90
N GLY A 11 -19.33 -16.02 32.29
CA GLY A 11 -18.45 -16.54 31.24
C GLY A 11 -18.38 -15.63 30.02
N LEU A 12 -19.54 -15.15 29.53
CA LEU A 12 -19.62 -14.19 28.43
C LEU A 12 -18.99 -12.84 28.79
N PHE A 13 -19.11 -12.38 30.04
CA PHE A 13 -18.50 -11.13 30.51
C PHE A 13 -16.98 -11.23 30.59
N VAL A 14 -16.45 -12.32 31.15
CA VAL A 14 -14.99 -12.57 31.15
C VAL A 14 -14.47 -12.69 29.72
N TYR A 15 -15.18 -13.42 28.85
CA TYR A 15 -14.84 -13.49 27.43
C TYR A 15 -14.89 -12.12 26.75
N PHE A 16 -15.88 -11.29 27.06
CA PHE A 16 -16.03 -9.94 26.53
C PHE A 16 -14.85 -9.05 26.95
N ILE A 17 -14.47 -9.05 28.23
CA ILE A 17 -13.30 -8.31 28.74
C ILE A 17 -12.02 -8.80 28.06
N HIS A 18 -11.83 -10.12 27.96
CA HIS A 18 -10.67 -10.70 27.29
C HIS A 18 -10.62 -10.30 25.80
N SER A 19 -11.76 -10.38 25.10
CA SER A 19 -11.88 -10.02 23.69
C SER A 19 -11.61 -8.54 23.43
N ILE A 20 -12.18 -7.63 24.24
CA ILE A 20 -11.93 -6.20 24.13
C ILE A 20 -10.47 -5.88 24.46
N SER A 21 -9.93 -6.46 25.54
CA SER A 21 -8.56 -6.20 25.95
C SER A 21 -7.55 -6.64 24.89
N GLN A 22 -7.78 -7.77 24.21
CA GLN A 22 -6.93 -8.21 23.11
C GLN A 22 -7.11 -7.36 21.86
N LYS A 23 -8.35 -6.99 21.49
CA LYS A 23 -8.63 -6.16 20.31
C LYS A 23 -8.08 -4.74 20.41
N ILE A 24 -7.83 -4.23 21.62
CA ILE A 24 -7.20 -2.93 21.85
C ILE A 24 -5.67 -3.01 21.77
N GLN A 25 -5.07 -4.21 21.90
CA GLN A 25 -3.62 -4.35 21.77
C GLN A 25 -3.22 -4.04 20.33
N VAL A 26 -2.25 -3.13 20.19
CA VAL A 26 -1.71 -2.70 18.89
C VAL A 26 -1.26 -3.91 18.06
N ASP A 27 -0.68 -4.92 18.70
CA ASP A 27 -0.28 -6.19 18.08
C ASP A 27 -1.45 -6.92 17.38
N PHE A 28 -2.65 -6.92 17.97
CA PHE A 28 -3.81 -7.58 17.38
C PHE A 28 -4.33 -6.80 16.17
N ILE A 29 -4.48 -5.49 16.32
CA ILE A 29 -4.93 -4.59 15.23
C ILE A 29 -3.95 -4.67 14.05
N LEU A 30 -2.65 -4.62 14.33
CA LEU A 30 -1.59 -4.72 13.33
C LEU A 30 -1.67 -6.05 12.56
N ASN A 31 -1.83 -7.17 13.27
CA ASN A 31 -1.94 -8.49 12.63
C ASN A 31 -3.23 -8.64 11.82
N ASP A 32 -4.35 -8.09 12.28
CA ASP A 32 -5.62 -8.13 11.54
C ASP A 32 -5.54 -7.32 10.24
N ILE A 33 -4.99 -6.10 10.29
CA ILE A 33 -4.76 -5.29 9.08
C ILE A 33 -3.83 -6.03 8.12
N TYR A 34 -2.74 -6.61 8.61
CA TYR A 34 -1.82 -7.40 7.79
C TYR A 34 -2.54 -8.57 7.09
N LYS A 35 -3.33 -9.37 7.81
CA LYS A 35 -4.05 -10.52 7.24
C LYS A 35 -5.06 -10.08 6.18
N LEU A 36 -5.83 -9.03 6.46
CA LEU A 36 -6.78 -8.47 5.49
C LEU A 36 -6.06 -7.97 4.24
N THR A 37 -5.00 -7.19 4.42
CA THR A 37 -4.19 -6.65 3.30
C THR A 37 -3.59 -7.76 2.44
N LYS A 38 -3.02 -8.78 3.08
CA LYS A 38 -2.41 -9.93 2.40
C LYS A 38 -3.44 -10.71 1.59
N LYS A 39 -4.63 -10.95 2.16
CA LYS A 39 -5.73 -11.61 1.47
C LYS A 39 -6.17 -10.84 0.23
N GLU A 40 -6.27 -9.52 0.33
CA GLU A 40 -6.64 -8.68 -0.81
C GLU A 40 -5.57 -8.66 -1.89
N LEU A 41 -4.28 -8.61 -1.52
CA LEU A 41 -3.16 -8.75 -2.48
C LEU A 41 -3.19 -10.11 -3.20
N GLU A 42 -3.43 -11.20 -2.48
CA GLU A 42 -3.52 -12.55 -3.04
C GLU A 42 -4.76 -12.75 -3.94
N GLY A 43 -5.78 -11.89 -3.78
CA GLY A 43 -6.95 -11.85 -4.64
C GLY A 43 -6.76 -11.07 -5.95
N VAL A 44 -5.65 -10.34 -6.10
CA VAL A 44 -5.34 -9.61 -7.33
C VAL A 44 -4.97 -10.61 -8.43
N ASP A 45 -5.66 -10.53 -9.56
CA ASP A 45 -5.38 -11.41 -10.71
C ASP A 45 -4.01 -11.06 -11.31
N HIS A 46 -3.03 -11.95 -11.18
CA HIS A 46 -1.67 -11.78 -11.70
C HIS A 46 -1.56 -12.02 -13.22
N SER A 47 -2.62 -12.46 -13.90
CA SER A 47 -2.53 -12.95 -15.28
C SER A 47 -2.55 -11.87 -16.37
N ASN A 48 -2.72 -10.59 -16.00
CA ASN A 48 -2.99 -9.53 -16.98
C ASN A 48 -1.82 -8.56 -17.12
N ALA A 49 -1.05 -8.77 -18.20
CA ALA A 49 -0.04 -7.84 -18.68
C ALA A 49 -0.64 -6.46 -18.99
N LYS A 50 0.13 -5.38 -18.75
CA LYS A 50 -0.18 -4.02 -19.20
C LYS A 50 -0.65 -4.03 -20.65
N LYS A 51 -1.77 -3.37 -20.95
CA LYS A 51 -2.18 -3.11 -22.34
C LYS A 51 -1.74 -1.72 -22.75
N GLU A 52 -1.57 -1.50 -24.05
CA GLU A 52 -1.36 -0.14 -24.56
C GLU A 52 -2.55 0.73 -24.16
N LEU A 53 -2.24 1.89 -23.57
CA LEU A 53 -3.25 2.88 -23.25
C LEU A 53 -3.80 3.46 -24.56
N PRO A 54 -5.10 3.69 -24.67
CA PRO A 54 -5.67 4.35 -25.83
C PRO A 54 -5.12 5.77 -25.91
N ASN A 55 -5.01 6.31 -27.12
CA ASN A 55 -4.79 7.73 -27.28
C ASN A 55 -6.07 8.48 -26.85
N THR A 56 -6.01 9.16 -25.70
CA THR A 56 -7.15 9.90 -25.15
C THR A 56 -7.15 11.39 -25.50
N SER A 57 -6.30 11.83 -26.43
CA SER A 57 -6.17 13.27 -26.77
C SER A 57 -7.48 13.92 -27.24
N ASP A 58 -8.34 13.13 -27.91
CA ASP A 58 -9.65 13.59 -28.42
C ASP A 58 -10.82 13.21 -27.49
N TRP A 59 -10.53 12.67 -26.30
CA TRP A 59 -11.58 12.24 -25.36
C TRP A 59 -12.11 13.41 -24.54
N ILE A 60 -13.37 13.28 -24.13
CA ILE A 60 -14.06 14.31 -23.37
C ILE A 60 -13.74 14.11 -21.89
N THR A 61 -13.21 15.14 -21.23
CA THR A 61 -12.92 15.10 -19.80
C THR A 61 -14.17 15.41 -18.99
N CYS A 62 -14.56 14.51 -18.08
CA CYS A 62 -15.57 14.79 -17.07
C CYS A 62 -14.91 15.13 -15.73
N LEU A 63 -15.45 16.14 -15.07
CA LEU A 63 -14.93 16.66 -13.81
C LEU A 63 -15.55 15.94 -12.61
N ALA A 64 -14.82 15.89 -11.50
CA ALA A 64 -15.34 15.35 -10.25
C ALA A 64 -16.50 16.20 -9.72
N LYS A 65 -17.59 15.56 -9.34
CA LYS A 65 -18.78 16.24 -8.76
C LYS A 65 -18.54 16.70 -7.33
N ASP A 66 -17.78 15.93 -6.57
CA ASP A 66 -17.52 16.12 -5.15
C ASP A 66 -16.03 16.00 -4.85
N SER A 67 -15.63 16.50 -3.67
CA SER A 67 -14.27 16.34 -3.17
C SER A 67 -14.17 15.11 -2.27
N GLY A 68 -13.10 14.32 -2.40
CA GLY A 68 -12.87 13.15 -1.55
C GLY A 68 -11.77 12.23 -2.06
N TYR A 69 -11.43 11.23 -1.26
CA TYR A 69 -10.51 10.16 -1.64
C TYR A 69 -11.21 9.12 -2.51
N LEU A 70 -10.61 8.77 -3.65
CA LEU A 70 -11.06 7.65 -4.47
C LEU A 70 -10.72 6.33 -3.78
N LYS A 71 -11.73 5.65 -3.23
CA LYS A 71 -11.52 4.41 -2.46
C LYS A 71 -11.72 3.14 -3.23
N LYS A 72 -12.74 3.13 -4.09
CA LYS A 72 -13.17 1.94 -4.82
C LYS A 72 -13.71 2.33 -6.18
N ILE A 73 -13.43 1.48 -7.15
CA ILE A 73 -14.01 1.48 -8.49
C ILE A 73 -14.74 0.15 -8.62
N ASP A 74 -16.04 0.18 -8.92
CA ASP A 74 -16.79 -1.03 -9.25
C ASP A 74 -16.45 -1.48 -10.67
N GLY A 75 -15.32 -2.17 -10.82
CA GLY A 75 -14.79 -2.55 -12.13
C GLY A 75 -15.71 -3.40 -13.00
N PRO A 76 -16.31 -4.49 -12.46
CA PRO A 76 -17.26 -5.30 -13.21
C PRO A 76 -18.49 -4.49 -13.67
N GLY A 77 -19.12 -3.75 -12.75
CA GLY A 77 -20.29 -2.93 -13.08
C GLY A 77 -19.98 -1.82 -14.09
N LEU A 78 -18.81 -1.19 -13.95
CA LEU A 78 -18.34 -0.15 -14.87
C LEU A 78 -18.04 -0.70 -16.27
N THR A 79 -17.49 -1.91 -16.35
CA THR A 79 -17.26 -2.60 -17.63
C THR A 79 -18.57 -2.91 -18.35
N GLU A 80 -19.58 -3.43 -17.63
CA GLU A 80 -20.92 -3.66 -18.17
C GLU A 80 -21.61 -2.36 -18.62
N PHE A 81 -21.45 -1.30 -17.84
CA PHE A 81 -21.98 0.02 -18.17
C PHE A 81 -21.37 0.58 -19.46
N CYS A 82 -20.03 0.49 -19.59
CA CYS A 82 -19.33 0.86 -20.82
C CYS A 82 -19.77 0.03 -22.03
N LYS A 83 -20.03 -1.27 -21.88
CA LYS A 83 -20.58 -2.13 -22.95
C LYS A 83 -21.97 -1.68 -23.37
N LYS A 84 -22.87 -1.48 -22.39
CA LYS A 84 -24.27 -1.11 -22.64
C LYS A 84 -24.40 0.19 -23.42
N HIS A 85 -23.54 1.16 -23.11
CA HIS A 85 -23.56 2.48 -23.74
C HIS A 85 -22.51 2.64 -24.83
N ASP A 86 -21.75 1.59 -25.19
CA ASP A 86 -20.75 1.56 -26.27
C ASP A 86 -19.72 2.70 -26.20
N PHE A 87 -18.98 2.81 -25.09
CA PHE A 87 -17.89 3.78 -24.94
C PHE A 87 -16.72 3.20 -24.15
N ARG A 88 -15.56 3.86 -24.25
CA ARG A 88 -14.37 3.58 -23.44
C ARG A 88 -14.15 4.68 -22.42
N LEU A 89 -13.59 4.30 -21.29
CA LEU A 89 -13.41 5.14 -20.11
C LEU A 89 -11.96 5.08 -19.64
N ASN A 90 -11.40 6.23 -19.30
CA ASN A 90 -10.06 6.33 -18.72
C ASN A 90 -10.15 7.09 -17.39
N VAL A 91 -9.79 6.43 -16.30
CA VAL A 91 -9.79 7.02 -14.96
C VAL A 91 -8.44 7.69 -14.73
N LYS A 92 -8.42 9.03 -14.67
CA LYS A 92 -7.19 9.82 -14.58
C LYS A 92 -6.55 9.82 -13.19
N VAL A 93 -7.31 9.37 -12.20
CA VAL A 93 -6.96 9.40 -10.79
C VAL A 93 -6.77 7.97 -10.29
N SER A 94 -5.68 7.75 -9.55
CA SER A 94 -5.42 6.45 -8.90
C SER A 94 -6.20 6.31 -7.59
N ILE A 95 -6.54 5.07 -7.25
CA ILE A 95 -7.10 4.73 -5.93
C ILE A 95 -6.18 5.28 -4.82
N GLY A 96 -6.77 5.86 -3.78
CA GLY A 96 -6.08 6.52 -2.67
C GLY A 96 -5.80 8.01 -2.88
N SER A 97 -5.96 8.54 -4.09
CA SER A 97 -5.78 9.98 -4.35
C SER A 97 -6.96 10.80 -3.84
N PHE A 98 -6.68 11.98 -3.27
CA PHE A 98 -7.70 12.98 -2.99
C PHE A 98 -8.02 13.77 -4.26
N VAL A 99 -9.31 13.87 -4.58
CA VAL A 99 -9.83 14.62 -5.72
C VAL A 99 -10.61 15.80 -5.18
N VAL A 100 -10.46 16.96 -5.81
CA VAL A 100 -11.24 18.16 -5.51
C VAL A 100 -12.41 18.25 -6.48
N LYS A 101 -13.54 18.79 -6.05
CA LYS A 101 -14.66 19.14 -6.93
C LYS A 101 -14.15 19.95 -8.12
N GLU A 102 -14.70 19.69 -9.31
CA GLU A 102 -14.30 20.27 -10.60
C GLU A 102 -12.90 19.87 -11.10
N TYR A 103 -12.21 18.93 -10.44
CA TYR A 103 -10.94 18.40 -10.93
C TYR A 103 -11.15 17.36 -12.05
N PRO A 104 -10.28 17.29 -13.08
CA PRO A 104 -10.32 16.25 -14.10
C PRO A 104 -10.29 14.84 -13.50
N PHE A 105 -11.38 14.09 -13.64
CA PHE A 105 -11.56 12.82 -12.95
C PHE A 105 -11.50 11.61 -13.90
N ILE A 106 -12.28 11.70 -14.98
CA ILE A 106 -12.39 10.65 -16.00
C ILE A 106 -12.38 11.26 -17.40
N GLU A 107 -12.00 10.46 -18.38
CA GLU A 107 -12.13 10.76 -19.81
C GLU A 107 -13.02 9.70 -20.47
N ILE A 108 -13.93 10.13 -21.33
CA ILE A 108 -14.84 9.27 -22.09
C ILE A 108 -14.57 9.40 -23.59
N SER A 109 -14.61 8.29 -24.31
CA SER A 109 -14.28 8.24 -25.74
C SER A 109 -15.36 8.83 -26.67
N LYS A 110 -16.52 9.19 -26.12
CA LYS A 110 -17.64 9.81 -26.86
C LYS A 110 -18.50 10.64 -25.93
N GLU A 111 -19.28 11.54 -26.52
CA GLU A 111 -20.26 12.34 -25.78
C GLU A 111 -21.40 11.46 -25.27
N LEU A 112 -21.82 11.70 -24.03
CA LEU A 112 -22.89 10.99 -23.34
C LEU A 112 -23.89 12.00 -22.80
N ASP A 113 -25.16 11.63 -22.74
CA ASP A 113 -26.20 12.45 -22.12
C ASP A 113 -25.90 12.68 -20.63
N GLU A 114 -26.31 13.82 -20.09
CA GLU A 114 -26.07 14.17 -18.68
C GLU A 114 -26.58 13.09 -17.71
N ASP A 115 -27.75 12.51 -17.97
CA ASP A 115 -28.32 11.41 -17.16
C ASP A 115 -27.40 10.17 -17.10
N VAL A 116 -26.65 9.90 -18.17
CA VAL A 116 -25.72 8.77 -18.27
C VAL A 116 -24.43 9.08 -17.49
N ILE A 117 -23.93 10.31 -17.61
CA ILE A 117 -22.78 10.79 -16.82
C ILE A 117 -23.11 10.78 -15.32
N ASP A 118 -24.35 11.10 -14.97
CA ASP A 118 -24.83 11.06 -13.61
C ASP A 118 -24.84 9.65 -13.03
N GLN A 119 -25.31 8.67 -13.81
CA GLN A 119 -25.23 7.26 -13.43
C GLN A 119 -23.78 6.75 -13.32
N LEU A 120 -22.89 7.22 -14.20
CA LEU A 120 -21.48 6.84 -14.22
C LEU A 120 -20.78 7.17 -12.89
N SER A 121 -21.16 8.28 -12.24
CA SER A 121 -20.60 8.68 -10.95
C SER A 121 -20.86 7.66 -9.83
N SER A 122 -21.93 6.86 -9.91
CA SER A 122 -22.28 5.85 -8.89
C SER A 122 -21.33 4.65 -8.81
N TYR A 123 -20.53 4.41 -9.86
CA TYR A 123 -19.51 3.36 -9.89
C TYR A 123 -18.21 3.76 -9.20
N PHE A 124 -18.09 5.04 -8.82
CA PHE A 124 -16.94 5.58 -8.11
C PHE A 124 -17.30 5.91 -6.68
N THR A 125 -16.49 5.41 -5.75
CA THR A 125 -16.69 5.67 -4.33
C THR A 125 -15.71 6.74 -3.86
N LEU A 126 -16.21 7.98 -3.72
CA LEU A 126 -15.50 9.11 -3.10
C LEU A 126 -15.95 9.29 -1.64
N TYR A 127 -15.00 9.43 -0.71
CA TYR A 127 -15.31 9.76 0.68
C TYR A 127 -14.36 10.85 1.20
N THR A 128 -14.88 11.77 2.00
CA THR A 128 -14.09 12.79 2.71
C THR A 128 -13.36 12.22 3.92
N GLU A 129 -13.90 11.20 4.57
CA GLU A 129 -13.27 10.52 5.70
C GLU A 129 -12.48 9.29 5.25
N GLU A 130 -11.29 9.10 5.80
CA GLU A 130 -10.47 7.89 5.61
C GLU A 130 -11.00 6.71 6.46
N ARG A 131 -12.25 6.30 6.23
CA ARG A 131 -12.76 5.00 6.70
C ARG A 131 -12.02 3.84 6.04
N VAL A 132 -11.86 2.74 6.77
CA VAL A 132 -11.28 1.46 6.31
C VAL A 132 -11.84 1.14 4.92
N SER A 133 -10.95 1.08 3.95
CA SER A 133 -11.24 0.68 2.58
C SER A 133 -10.74 -0.75 2.42
N ASP A 134 -11.46 -1.57 1.65
CA ASP A 134 -11.06 -2.94 1.36
C ASP A 134 -9.86 -3.01 0.40
N HIS A 135 -9.32 -1.87 -0.06
CA HIS A 135 -8.19 -1.87 -0.98
C HIS A 135 -6.85 -1.99 -0.23
N TYR A 136 -5.99 -2.91 -0.69
CA TYR A 136 -4.72 -3.27 -0.04
C TYR A 136 -3.83 -2.06 0.28
N LEU A 137 -3.75 -1.04 -0.58
CA LEU A 137 -2.96 0.18 -0.35
C LEU A 137 -3.28 0.89 0.98
N PHE A 138 -4.54 0.86 1.42
CA PHE A 138 -4.90 1.45 2.72
C PHE A 138 -4.34 0.63 3.88
N GLY A 139 -4.28 -0.69 3.73
CA GLY A 139 -3.65 -1.58 4.70
C GLY A 139 -2.16 -1.31 4.88
N PHE A 140 -1.42 -1.14 3.79
CA PHE A 140 -0.01 -0.68 3.85
C PHE A 140 0.12 0.63 4.62
N LYS A 141 -0.71 1.63 4.26
CA LYS A 141 -0.70 2.95 4.90
C LYS A 141 -0.97 2.86 6.39
N GLN A 142 -2.00 2.10 6.80
CA GLN A 142 -2.35 1.93 8.21
C GLN A 142 -1.22 1.26 9.01
N ILE A 143 -0.56 0.24 8.45
CA ILE A 143 0.59 -0.40 9.11
C ILE A 143 1.75 0.60 9.27
N SER A 144 2.06 1.38 8.22
CA SER A 144 3.07 2.44 8.30
C SER A 144 2.73 3.50 9.36
N GLU A 145 1.47 3.93 9.43
CA GLU A 145 1.01 4.88 10.44
C GLU A 145 1.13 4.31 11.87
N ILE A 146 0.89 3.02 12.07
CA ILE A 146 1.11 2.35 13.36
C ILE A 146 2.61 2.42 13.72
N ALA A 147 3.49 2.11 12.77
CA ALA A 147 4.94 2.20 12.98
C ALA A 147 5.38 3.63 13.33
N VAL A 148 4.93 4.63 12.57
CA VAL A 148 5.24 6.05 12.80
C VAL A 148 4.71 6.53 14.15
N LYS A 149 3.48 6.15 14.52
CA LYS A 149 2.92 6.48 15.84
C LYS A 149 3.74 5.87 16.96
N ALA A 150 4.16 4.61 16.82
CA ALA A 150 5.01 3.95 17.80
C ALA A 150 6.37 4.66 17.97
N LEU A 151 6.96 5.15 16.87
CA LEU A 151 8.21 5.92 16.87
C LEU A 151 8.06 7.39 17.27
N SER A 152 6.83 7.88 17.41
CA SER A 152 6.60 9.28 17.77
C SER A 152 7.16 9.58 19.17
N PRO A 153 7.63 10.82 19.45
CA PRO A 153 8.23 11.18 20.73
C PRO A 153 7.34 10.92 21.96
N GLY A 154 6.02 10.84 21.76
CA GLY A 154 5.05 10.58 22.84
C GLY A 154 4.89 9.11 23.22
N ILE A 155 5.29 8.17 22.35
CA ILE A 155 5.18 6.72 22.60
C ILE A 155 6.57 6.10 22.74
N ASN A 156 7.45 6.32 21.76
CA ASN A 156 8.81 5.80 21.71
C ASN A 156 8.91 4.28 21.92
N ASP A 157 8.14 3.51 21.16
CA ASP A 157 8.10 2.05 21.14
C ASP A 157 8.67 1.50 19.81
N PRO A 158 10.00 1.37 19.68
CA PRO A 158 10.62 0.82 18.48
C PRO A 158 10.29 -0.66 18.26
N GLY A 159 9.92 -1.42 19.30
CA GLY A 159 9.55 -2.83 19.18
C GLY A 159 8.30 -3.03 18.33
N THR A 160 7.28 -2.20 18.53
CA THR A 160 6.08 -2.18 17.68
C THR A 160 6.39 -1.77 16.24
N ALA A 161 7.27 -0.77 16.05
CA ALA A 161 7.68 -0.34 14.72
C ALA A 161 8.44 -1.44 13.95
N VAL A 162 9.35 -2.14 14.62
CA VAL A 162 10.10 -3.28 14.05
C VAL A 162 9.14 -4.36 13.57
N LYS A 163 8.14 -4.74 14.38
CA LYS A 163 7.11 -5.71 13.97
C LYS A 163 6.32 -5.24 12.75
N ALA A 164 5.94 -3.96 12.72
CA ALA A 164 5.23 -3.39 11.58
C ALA A 164 6.09 -3.41 10.30
N ILE A 165 7.39 -3.14 10.39
CA ILE A 165 8.32 -3.23 9.26
C ILE A 165 8.46 -4.67 8.77
N ASP A 166 8.52 -5.67 9.66
CA ASP A 166 8.54 -7.09 9.26
C ASP A 166 7.29 -7.47 8.44
N LEU A 167 6.11 -7.04 8.88
CA LEU A 167 4.86 -7.30 8.16
C LEU A 167 4.80 -6.54 6.82
N LEU A 168 5.26 -5.28 6.80
CA LEU A 168 5.40 -4.52 5.55
C LEU A 168 6.39 -5.17 4.60
N SER A 169 7.46 -5.79 5.09
CA SER A 169 8.44 -6.49 4.26
C SER A 169 7.81 -7.63 3.47
N ASP A 170 6.98 -8.46 4.11
CA ASP A 170 6.22 -9.52 3.42
C ASP A 170 5.24 -8.94 2.40
N LEU A 171 4.46 -7.92 2.79
CA LEU A 171 3.46 -7.31 1.91
C LEU A 171 4.10 -6.61 0.70
N LEU A 172 5.17 -5.85 0.89
CA LEU A 172 5.87 -5.14 -0.19
C LEU A 172 6.55 -6.11 -1.15
N THR A 173 7.08 -7.22 -0.62
CA THR A 173 7.66 -8.28 -1.45
C THR A 173 6.60 -8.90 -2.37
N LYS A 174 5.43 -9.24 -1.82
CA LYS A 174 4.27 -9.69 -2.61
C LYS A 174 3.80 -8.64 -3.63
N LEU A 175 3.81 -7.36 -3.25
CA LEU A 175 3.40 -6.28 -4.16
C LEU A 175 4.32 -6.18 -5.39
N MET A 176 5.61 -6.50 -5.27
CA MET A 176 6.53 -6.51 -6.43
C MET A 176 6.22 -7.62 -7.44
N GLU A 177 5.54 -8.69 -7.01
CA GLU A 177 5.08 -9.78 -7.90
C GLU A 177 3.82 -9.39 -8.68
N ILE A 178 3.17 -8.27 -8.32
CA ILE A 178 1.97 -7.78 -8.98
C ILE A 178 2.37 -6.78 -10.07
N ASP A 179 1.95 -7.08 -11.30
CA ASP A 179 2.07 -6.12 -12.38
C ASP A 179 1.15 -4.91 -12.18
N GLU A 180 1.67 -3.73 -12.49
CA GLU A 180 0.89 -2.49 -12.46
C GLU A 180 -0.19 -2.56 -13.55
N GLN A 181 -1.41 -2.93 -13.17
CA GLN A 181 -2.54 -3.01 -14.09
C GLN A 181 -3.09 -1.63 -14.41
N ASN A 182 -3.17 -1.33 -15.70
CA ASN A 182 -3.68 -0.06 -16.22
C ASN A 182 -5.09 -0.19 -16.85
N TYR A 183 -5.78 -1.31 -16.63
CA TYR A 183 -7.15 -1.53 -17.08
C TYR A 183 -7.88 -2.53 -16.19
N ILE A 184 -9.20 -2.56 -16.33
CA ILE A 184 -10.06 -3.56 -15.68
C ILE A 184 -10.32 -4.69 -16.69
N PRO A 185 -9.95 -5.94 -16.38
CA PRO A 185 -10.14 -7.07 -17.28
C PRO A 185 -11.61 -7.26 -17.66
N ASN A 186 -11.84 -7.49 -18.96
CA ASN A 186 -13.13 -7.84 -19.53
C ASN A 186 -12.99 -9.22 -20.19
N SER A 187 -14.01 -10.08 -20.06
CA SER A 187 -14.01 -11.43 -20.62
C SER A 187 -13.84 -11.41 -22.15
N LYS A 188 -12.58 -11.61 -22.60
CA LYS A 188 -12.12 -11.83 -23.99
C LYS A 188 -12.11 -10.65 -24.96
N ASP A 189 -12.71 -9.52 -24.64
CA ASP A 189 -12.71 -8.33 -25.53
C ASP A 189 -11.56 -7.35 -25.22
N GLU A 190 -11.41 -6.32 -26.05
CA GLU A 190 -10.56 -5.17 -25.72
C GLU A 190 -11.01 -4.50 -24.40
N PRO A 191 -10.07 -3.98 -23.60
CA PRO A 191 -10.41 -3.28 -22.37
C PRO A 191 -11.23 -2.02 -22.67
N LEU A 192 -12.33 -1.86 -21.95
CA LEU A 192 -13.20 -0.68 -22.05
C LEU A 192 -12.89 0.34 -20.96
N VAL A 193 -12.34 -0.11 -19.83
CA VAL A 193 -12.04 0.74 -18.67
C VAL A 193 -10.54 0.70 -18.41
N PHE A 194 -9.90 1.84 -18.60
CA PHE A 194 -8.50 2.09 -18.28
C PHE A 194 -8.41 2.80 -16.93
N VAL A 195 -7.43 2.41 -16.13
CA VAL A 195 -7.21 2.96 -14.80
C VAL A 195 -5.76 3.38 -14.65
N ARG A 196 -5.51 4.40 -13.84
CA ARG A 196 -4.16 4.84 -13.52
C ARG A 196 -3.58 3.97 -12.39
N PRO A 197 -2.60 3.09 -12.65
CA PRO A 197 -1.96 2.30 -11.59
C PRO A 197 -1.24 3.22 -10.61
N VAL A 198 -1.07 2.76 -9.37
CA VAL A 198 -0.18 3.38 -8.40
C VAL A 198 1.21 2.78 -8.57
N PRO A 199 2.23 3.56 -8.99
CA PRO A 199 3.58 3.04 -9.18
C PRO A 199 4.17 2.51 -7.88
N PHE A 200 4.91 1.39 -7.95
CA PHE A 200 5.55 0.80 -6.77
C PHE A 200 6.46 1.79 -6.01
N LYS A 201 7.18 2.64 -6.74
CA LYS A 201 8.01 3.71 -6.16
C LYS A 201 7.24 4.68 -5.27
N ASP A 202 5.99 4.97 -5.61
CA ASP A 202 5.15 5.93 -4.88
C ASP A 202 4.62 5.27 -3.62
N VAL A 203 4.29 3.97 -3.67
CA VAL A 203 3.97 3.17 -2.48
C VAL A 203 5.16 3.12 -1.54
N MET A 204 6.36 2.77 -2.03
CA MET A 204 7.59 2.76 -1.23
C MET A 204 7.83 4.10 -0.53
N PHE A 205 7.67 5.21 -1.26
CA PHE A 205 7.86 6.54 -0.70
C PHE A 205 6.89 6.82 0.45
N GLN A 206 5.60 6.54 0.26
CA GLN A 206 4.57 6.80 1.27
C GLN A 206 4.73 5.93 2.52
N ILE A 207 5.24 4.71 2.37
CA ILE A 207 5.28 3.72 3.46
C ILE A 207 6.60 3.75 4.23
N ILE A 208 7.74 3.81 3.53
CA ILE A 208 9.06 3.62 4.13
C ILE A 208 9.67 4.93 4.62
N VAL A 209 9.50 6.03 3.88
CA VAL A 209 10.14 7.32 4.20
C VAL A 209 9.69 7.87 5.56
N PRO A 210 8.40 7.86 5.93
CA PRO A 210 7.97 8.32 7.25
C PRO A 210 8.57 7.48 8.39
N ILE A 211 8.63 6.15 8.23
CA ILE A 211 9.20 5.26 9.25
C ILE A 211 10.69 5.56 9.44
N ARG A 212 11.45 5.71 8.34
CA ARG A 212 12.85 6.11 8.39
C ARG A 212 13.01 7.47 9.08
N GLU A 213 12.17 8.45 8.75
CA GLU A 213 12.29 9.80 9.32
C GLU A 213 12.10 9.82 10.84
N TYR A 214 11.10 9.11 11.35
CA TYR A 214 10.86 9.02 12.79
C TYR A 214 11.83 8.06 13.49
N GLY A 215 12.32 7.04 12.79
CA GLY A 215 13.23 6.01 13.30
C GLY A 215 14.72 6.28 13.10
N LYS A 216 15.10 7.42 12.51
CA LYS A 216 16.49 7.70 12.09
C LYS A 216 17.56 7.66 13.19
N LYS A 217 17.15 7.79 14.46
CA LYS A 217 18.05 7.72 15.62
C LYS A 217 18.02 6.36 16.32
N ASP A 218 17.20 5.44 15.84
CA ASP A 218 17.04 4.11 16.42
C ASP A 218 17.71 3.06 15.52
N VAL A 219 18.81 2.49 16.01
CA VAL A 219 19.57 1.47 15.28
C VAL A 219 18.72 0.25 14.95
N SER A 220 17.81 -0.16 15.83
CA SER A 220 16.98 -1.34 15.62
C SER A 220 16.01 -1.14 14.46
N VAL A 221 15.49 0.07 14.31
CA VAL A 221 14.61 0.45 13.19
C VAL A 221 15.40 0.50 11.88
N LEU A 222 16.57 1.14 11.86
CA LEU A 222 17.40 1.23 10.65
C LEU A 222 17.87 -0.14 10.17
N VAL A 223 18.33 -1.00 11.08
CA VAL A 223 18.69 -2.40 10.76
C VAL A 223 17.49 -3.15 10.18
N ARG A 224 16.31 -2.96 10.76
CA ARG A 224 15.09 -3.63 10.30
C ARG A 224 14.62 -3.11 8.94
N LEU A 225 14.77 -1.82 8.66
CA LEU A 225 14.52 -1.25 7.34
C LEU A 225 15.49 -1.83 6.29
N LEU A 226 16.77 -2.01 6.63
CA LEU A 226 17.73 -2.70 5.75
C LEU A 226 17.33 -4.16 5.49
N ASP A 227 16.88 -4.89 6.51
CA ASP A 227 16.32 -6.24 6.32
C ASP A 227 15.12 -6.23 5.37
N CYS A 228 14.21 -5.26 5.51
CA CYS A 228 13.07 -5.11 4.62
C CYS A 228 13.50 -4.93 3.15
N ILE A 229 14.47 -4.04 2.89
CA ILE A 229 15.00 -3.85 1.53
C ILE A 229 15.75 -5.09 1.04
N LYS A 230 16.50 -5.77 1.92
CA LYS A 230 17.21 -7.02 1.60
C LYS A 230 16.25 -8.10 1.11
N HIS A 231 15.12 -8.31 1.80
CA HIS A 231 14.10 -9.28 1.37
C HIS A 231 13.57 -8.95 -0.03
N MET A 232 13.34 -7.67 -0.31
CA MET A 232 12.91 -7.23 -1.64
C MET A 232 13.99 -7.43 -2.70
N ILE A 233 15.26 -7.09 -2.42
CA ILE A 233 16.38 -7.34 -3.36
C ILE A 233 16.48 -8.84 -3.66
N TYR A 234 16.36 -9.69 -2.64
CA TYR A 234 16.40 -11.14 -2.81
C TYR A 234 15.26 -11.63 -3.70
N SER A 235 14.04 -11.10 -3.52
CA SER A 235 12.88 -11.44 -4.35
C SER A 235 12.99 -10.93 -5.80
N ASP A 236 13.68 -9.81 -6.03
CA ASP A 236 13.87 -9.20 -7.35
C ASP A 236 15.14 -9.71 -8.07
N ILE A 237 15.90 -10.65 -7.49
CA ILE A 237 17.25 -11.02 -7.95
C ILE A 237 17.31 -11.49 -9.41
N HIS A 238 16.23 -12.12 -9.90
CA HIS A 238 16.15 -12.63 -11.26
C HIS A 238 15.53 -11.63 -12.26
N GLN A 239 14.51 -10.88 -11.85
CA GLN A 239 13.80 -9.96 -12.73
C GLN A 239 14.49 -8.60 -12.84
N LYS A 240 15.17 -8.19 -11.77
CA LYS A 240 15.86 -6.91 -11.63
C LYS A 240 14.98 -5.70 -11.98
N ARG A 241 13.68 -5.79 -11.74
CA ARG A 241 12.69 -4.77 -12.12
C ARG A 241 12.79 -3.53 -11.22
N PHE A 242 13.12 -3.74 -9.95
CA PHE A 242 13.12 -2.69 -8.93
C PHE A 242 14.49 -2.48 -8.28
N THR A 243 15.50 -3.26 -8.66
CA THR A 243 16.85 -3.25 -8.07
C THR A 243 17.44 -1.85 -7.92
N SER A 244 17.35 -0.99 -8.95
CA SER A 244 17.87 0.39 -8.88
C SER A 244 17.16 1.26 -7.83
N LEU A 245 15.83 1.12 -7.73
CA LEU A 245 15.05 1.79 -6.70
C LEU A 245 15.44 1.28 -5.30
N LEU A 246 15.56 -0.03 -5.13
CA LEU A 246 15.93 -0.64 -3.84
C LEU A 246 17.33 -0.21 -3.39
N ILE A 247 18.30 -0.15 -4.30
CA ILE A 247 19.65 0.40 -4.06
C ILE A 247 19.55 1.84 -3.54
N SER A 248 18.75 2.70 -4.16
CA SER A 248 18.60 4.10 -3.70
C SER A 248 18.04 4.23 -2.28
N TYR A 249 17.21 3.28 -1.84
CA TYR A 249 16.74 3.24 -0.44
C TYR A 249 17.83 2.79 0.52
N VAL A 250 18.66 1.81 0.15
CA VAL A 250 19.82 1.41 0.96
C VAL A 250 20.78 2.59 1.13
N GLU A 251 21.14 3.27 0.04
CA GLU A 251 21.98 4.48 0.08
C GLU A 251 21.40 5.52 1.04
N ASN A 252 20.10 5.79 0.91
CA ASN A 252 19.43 6.75 1.75
C ASN A 252 19.47 6.37 3.25
N PHE A 253 19.35 5.08 3.58
CA PHE A 253 19.46 4.61 4.96
C PHE A 253 20.88 4.70 5.50
N LEU A 254 21.89 4.47 4.65
CA LEU A 254 23.29 4.61 5.04
C LEU A 254 23.65 6.06 5.31
N THR A 255 23.29 6.99 4.41
CA THR A 255 23.47 8.43 4.65
C THR A 255 22.79 8.87 5.94
N CYS A 256 21.58 8.37 6.20
CA CYS A 256 20.86 8.64 7.44
C CYS A 256 21.59 8.07 8.67
N SER A 257 22.14 6.86 8.56
CA SER A 257 22.90 6.22 9.64
C SER A 257 24.19 6.98 9.96
N GLU A 258 24.91 7.48 8.94
CA GLU A 258 26.12 8.29 9.11
C GLU A 258 25.85 9.60 9.85
N GLU A 259 24.71 10.24 9.58
CA GLU A 259 24.34 11.53 10.17
C GLU A 259 23.81 11.40 11.60
N TYR A 260 23.09 10.32 11.93
CA TYR A 260 22.31 10.24 13.17
C TYR A 260 22.78 9.17 14.17
N ILE A 261 23.65 8.25 13.79
CA ILE A 261 24.15 7.17 14.67
C ILE A 261 25.63 7.40 14.99
N ASP A 262 25.94 7.77 16.23
CA ASP A 262 27.32 8.04 16.66
C ASP A 262 28.01 6.81 17.28
N ASN A 263 27.24 5.91 17.90
CA ASN A 263 27.79 4.79 18.65
C ASN A 263 28.41 3.75 17.71
N LYS A 264 29.65 3.34 18.00
CA LYS A 264 30.40 2.39 17.18
C LYS A 264 29.75 1.00 17.11
N LEU A 265 29.24 0.47 18.22
CA LEU A 265 28.59 -0.84 18.24
C LEU A 265 27.28 -0.85 17.43
N ASP A 266 26.58 0.28 17.44
CA ASP A 266 25.36 0.45 16.65
C ASP A 266 25.70 0.50 15.14
N LYS A 267 26.77 1.21 14.75
CA LYS A 267 27.30 1.17 13.38
C LYS A 267 27.74 -0.24 12.96
N GLU A 268 28.38 -1.00 13.85
CA GLU A 268 28.76 -2.40 13.60
C GLU A 268 27.52 -3.26 13.31
N SER A 269 26.42 -3.06 14.03
CA SER A 269 25.15 -3.76 13.80
C SER A 269 24.55 -3.45 12.42
N ILE A 270 24.63 -2.18 11.98
CA ILE A 270 24.23 -1.76 10.63
C ILE A 270 25.14 -2.39 9.57
N ASN A 271 26.46 -2.38 9.80
CA ASN A 271 27.45 -2.97 8.91
C ASN A 271 27.26 -4.47 8.71
N ASP A 272 26.93 -5.21 9.77
CA ASP A 272 26.64 -6.64 9.67
C ASP A 272 25.42 -6.91 8.79
N ARG A 273 24.39 -6.07 8.91
CA ARG A 273 23.21 -6.14 8.04
C ARG A 273 23.54 -5.76 6.60
N LEU A 274 24.39 -4.75 6.40
CA LEU A 274 24.81 -4.29 5.08
C LEU A 274 25.65 -5.36 4.34
N LYS A 275 26.46 -6.15 5.05
CA LYS A 275 27.16 -7.30 4.46
C LYS A 275 26.19 -8.31 3.85
N GLU A 276 25.07 -8.57 4.52
CA GLU A 276 24.03 -9.46 3.99
C GLU A 276 23.35 -8.85 2.76
N VAL A 277 23.08 -7.54 2.75
CA VAL A 277 22.56 -6.83 1.56
C VAL A 277 23.55 -6.95 0.39
N ASN A 278 24.83 -6.67 0.63
CA ASN A 278 25.89 -6.77 -0.39
C ASN A 278 26.02 -8.17 -0.97
N ALA A 279 25.74 -9.22 -0.18
CA ALA A 279 25.74 -10.60 -0.65
C ALA A 279 24.62 -10.90 -1.66
N CYS A 280 23.54 -10.11 -1.66
CA CYS A 280 22.45 -10.20 -2.63
C CYS A 280 22.70 -9.34 -3.89
N LEU A 281 23.73 -8.50 -3.90
CA LEU A 281 24.02 -7.54 -4.96
C LEU A 281 25.22 -7.95 -5.82
N GLU A 282 25.22 -7.49 -7.07
CA GLU A 282 26.38 -7.58 -7.95
C GLU A 282 27.52 -6.70 -7.43
N LYS A 283 28.77 -7.10 -7.70
CA LYS A 283 29.97 -6.44 -7.13
C LYS A 283 30.02 -4.93 -7.36
N GLU A 284 29.53 -4.45 -8.50
CA GLU A 284 29.50 -3.02 -8.86
C GLU A 284 28.47 -2.20 -8.07
N ASN A 285 27.48 -2.87 -7.46
CA ASN A 285 26.41 -2.25 -6.69
C ASN A 285 26.58 -2.45 -5.17
N GLN A 286 27.74 -2.95 -4.71
CA GLN A 286 27.99 -3.17 -3.29
C GLN A 286 28.36 -1.87 -2.57
N PHE A 287 27.83 -1.71 -1.36
CA PHE A 287 28.05 -0.55 -0.51
C PHE A 287 29.29 -0.69 0.37
N GLN A 288 29.91 0.44 0.71
CA GLN A 288 30.95 0.49 1.73
C GLN A 288 30.32 0.44 3.13
N LEU A 289 31.07 -0.11 4.08
CA LEU A 289 30.66 -0.16 5.49
C LEU A 289 30.88 1.21 6.16
N LEU A 290 30.01 1.55 7.11
CA LEU A 290 29.99 2.76 7.95
C LEU A 290 31.14 2.82 8.96
#